data_AF-A0A498S825-F1
#
_entry.id   AF-A0A498S825-F1
#
_cell.length_a   1.000
_cell.length_b   1.000
_cell.length_c   1.000
_cell.angle_alpha   90.00
_cell.angle_beta   90.00
_cell.angle_gamma   90.00
#
_symmetry.space_group_name_H-M   'P 1'
#
loop_
_entity.id
_entity.type
_entity.pdbx_description
1 polymer ?
#
loop_
_entity_poly.entity_id
_entity_poly.type
_entity_poly.pdbx_seq_one_letter_code
_entity_poly.pdbx_strand_id
1 'polypeptide(L)'
;MNILPKKKWHVRTKENVARVRRDQKRAREEEERVAERAQLAEQEYKVNLLRKNAERMNTTFSSGKNEADDNNALFTNSSSHINLFADLEEEYRKNLGVGNRDYELEKKKEKEEYEKKVGILQYLGQGSSELMKEKPWYEKVPTRKESEFKKLEIPTRKENGFTNSLEISSNEEKSSELEEISKKEKLEKLRQERLDREAKERKRFTNLTSPESNKEVMRNVAKYNSQFNPALARQNQTR
;
A
#
# COMPACT_ATOMS: atom_id res chain seq x y z
N MET A 1 -12.29 0.30 53.31
CA MET A 1 -10.94 -0.23 52.99
C MET A 1 -10.59 0.09 51.54
N ASN A 2 -9.49 0.82 51.28
CA ASN A 2 -9.04 1.10 49.90
C ASN A 2 -8.18 -0.06 49.37
N ILE A 3 -8.68 -0.76 48.36
CA ILE A 3 -7.99 -1.90 47.75
C ILE A 3 -7.17 -1.52 46.51
N LEU A 4 -7.31 -0.28 46.02
CA LEU A 4 -6.73 0.18 44.76
C LEU A 4 -5.19 0.14 44.74
N PRO A 5 -4.47 0.55 45.81
CA PRO A 5 -3.01 0.49 45.84
C PRO A 5 -2.45 -0.93 45.77
N LYS A 6 -3.25 -1.94 46.11
CA LYS A 6 -2.86 -3.36 46.05
C LYS A 6 -3.05 -3.98 44.66
N LYS A 7 -3.62 -3.22 43.71
CA LYS A 7 -3.86 -3.70 42.34
C LYS A 7 -2.69 -3.29 41.45
N LYS A 8 -2.19 -4.25 40.68
CA LYS A 8 -1.07 -4.04 39.73
C LYS A 8 -1.37 -3.03 38.62
N TRP A 9 -2.64 -2.81 38.30
CA TRP A 9 -3.07 -1.84 37.28
C TRP A 9 -3.24 -0.41 37.81
N HIS A 10 -3.03 -0.16 39.10
CA HIS A 10 -3.26 1.15 39.68
C HIS A 10 -2.24 2.17 39.15
N VAL A 11 -2.71 3.19 38.43
CA VAL A 11 -1.91 4.17 37.69
C VAL A 11 -0.89 4.91 38.56
N ARG A 12 -1.21 5.13 39.85
CA ARG A 12 -0.37 5.90 40.77
C ARG A 12 0.70 5.07 41.50
N THR A 13 0.79 3.76 41.26
CA THR A 13 1.89 2.98 41.82
C THR A 13 3.20 3.40 41.18
N LYS A 14 4.29 3.39 41.96
CA LYS A 14 5.62 3.83 41.50
C LYS A 14 6.08 3.06 40.26
N GLU A 15 5.77 1.77 40.19
CA GLU A 15 6.10 0.91 39.05
C GLU A 15 5.39 1.34 37.76
N ASN A 16 4.10 1.64 37.82
CA ASN A 16 3.34 2.07 36.65
C ASN A 16 3.75 3.47 36.18
N VAL A 17 3.99 4.38 37.12
CA VAL A 17 4.52 5.72 36.80
C VAL A 17 5.91 5.61 36.15
N ALA A 18 6.79 4.73 36.64
CA ALA A 18 8.10 4.51 36.04
C ALA A 18 8.02 3.89 34.64
N ARG A 19 7.06 2.98 34.41
CA ARG A 19 6.80 2.41 33.09
C ARG A 19 6.34 3.48 32.09
N VAL A 20 5.36 4.30 32.48
CA VAL A 20 4.88 5.43 31.65
C VAL A 20 6.02 6.40 31.35
N ARG A 21 6.87 6.71 32.35
CA ARG A 21 8.02 7.60 32.15
C ARG A 21 9.05 7.03 31.17
N ARG A 22 9.29 5.71 31.21
CA ARG A 22 10.18 5.02 30.26
C ARG A 22 9.60 5.08 28.84
N ASP A 23 8.31 4.81 28.70
CA ASP A 23 7.64 4.81 27.40
C ASP A 23 7.61 6.23 26.80
N GLN A 24 7.33 7.25 27.62
CA GLN A 24 7.41 8.67 27.23
C GLN A 24 8.84 9.09 26.86
N LYS A 25 9.86 8.63 27.60
CA LYS A 25 11.26 8.91 27.29
C LYS A 25 11.65 8.29 25.95
N ARG A 26 11.27 7.03 25.72
CA ARG A 26 11.55 6.31 24.46
C ARG A 26 10.89 7.01 23.28
N ALA A 27 9.62 7.42 23.41
CA ALA A 27 8.92 8.16 22.37
C ALA A 27 9.64 9.47 22.03
N ARG A 28 10.07 10.24 23.04
CA ARG A 28 10.83 11.48 22.83
C ARG A 28 12.17 11.23 22.13
N GLU A 29 12.94 10.25 22.57
CA GLU A 29 14.23 9.90 21.95
C GLU A 29 14.06 9.48 20.48
N GLU A 30 12.98 8.76 20.16
CA GLU A 30 12.66 8.37 18.79
C GLU A 30 12.27 9.58 17.92
N GLU A 31 11.46 10.49 18.46
CA GLU A 31 11.11 11.77 17.81
C GLU A 31 12.35 12.63 17.55
N GLU A 32 13.25 12.76 18.54
CA GLU A 32 14.52 13.47 18.41
C GLU A 32 15.39 12.84 17.31
N ARG A 33 15.55 11.52 17.30
CA ARG A 33 16.32 10.82 16.26
C ARG A 33 15.74 11.02 14.85
N VAL A 34 14.41 11.02 14.73
CA VAL A 34 13.73 11.29 13.46
C VAL A 34 13.96 12.74 13.02
N ALA A 35 13.87 13.70 13.95
CA ALA A 35 14.13 15.10 13.68
C ALA A 35 15.59 15.34 13.27
N GLU A 36 16.57 14.75 13.97
CA GLU A 36 17.99 14.83 13.61
C GLU A 36 18.25 14.25 12.21
N ARG A 37 17.66 13.09 11.90
CA ARG A 37 17.75 12.52 10.55
C ARG A 37 17.15 13.43 9.49
N ALA A 38 16.01 14.06 9.78
CA ALA A 38 15.37 15.00 8.87
C ALA A 38 16.26 16.25 8.64
N GLN A 39 16.85 16.79 9.71
CA GLN A 39 17.78 17.92 9.62
C GLN A 39 19.02 17.58 8.80
N LEU A 40 19.62 16.41 9.02
CA LEU A 40 20.76 15.95 8.22
C LEU A 40 20.38 15.80 6.74
N ALA A 41 19.23 15.20 6.44
CA ALA A 41 18.75 15.07 5.07
C ALA A 41 18.51 16.43 4.40
N GLU A 42 17.99 17.42 5.13
CA GLU A 42 17.81 18.80 4.65
C GLU A 42 19.16 19.48 4.37
N GLN A 43 20.13 19.33 5.28
CA GLN A 43 21.48 19.86 5.11
C GLN A 43 22.16 19.25 3.87
N GLU A 44 22.12 17.91 3.74
CA GLU A 44 22.67 17.19 2.60
C GLU A 44 21.99 17.61 1.29
N TYR A 45 20.66 17.75 1.29
CA TYR A 45 19.90 18.23 0.14
C TYR A 45 20.35 19.63 -0.30
N LYS A 46 20.45 20.56 0.66
CA LYS A 46 20.88 21.94 0.39
C LYS A 46 22.30 22.00 -0.16
N VAL A 47 23.23 21.24 0.41
CA VAL A 47 24.61 21.14 -0.07
C VAL A 47 24.66 20.56 -1.48
N ASN A 48 23.90 19.50 -1.76
CA ASN A 48 23.83 18.91 -3.09
C ASN A 48 23.24 19.86 -4.13
N LEU A 49 22.22 20.64 -3.77
CA LEU A 49 21.64 21.66 -4.64
C LEU A 49 22.67 22.75 -4.98
N LEU A 50 23.41 23.23 -3.98
CA LEU A 50 24.48 24.20 -4.19
C LEU A 50 25.61 23.64 -5.07
N ARG A 51 26.00 22.38 -4.87
CA ARG A 51 27.00 21.69 -5.71
C ARG A 51 26.52 21.60 -7.16
N LYS A 52 25.28 21.18 -7.40
CA LYS A 52 24.69 21.13 -8.75
C LYS A 52 24.64 22.50 -9.41
N ASN A 53 24.28 23.54 -8.66
CA ASN A 53 24.26 24.90 -9.19
C ASN A 53 25.68 25.39 -9.54
N ALA A 54 26.67 25.09 -8.71
CA ALA A 54 28.07 25.40 -9.00
C ALA A 54 28.59 24.63 -10.23
N GLU A 55 28.21 23.36 -10.39
CA GLU A 55 28.51 22.58 -11.59
C GLU A 55 27.87 23.21 -12.83
N ARG A 56 26.58 23.59 -12.77
CA ARG A 56 25.91 24.30 -13.87
C ARG A 56 26.62 25.61 -14.23
N MET A 57 26.96 26.41 -13.24
CA MET A 57 27.72 27.66 -13.45
C MET A 57 29.10 27.40 -14.05
N ASN A 58 29.82 26.38 -13.57
CA ASN A 58 31.12 26.01 -14.15
C ASN A 58 30.97 25.52 -15.59
N THR A 59 29.92 24.77 -15.93
CA THR A 59 29.69 24.34 -17.33
C THR A 59 29.36 25.51 -18.24
N THR A 60 28.56 26.48 -17.80
CA THR A 60 28.21 27.65 -18.60
C THR A 60 29.40 28.61 -18.74
N PHE A 61 30.19 28.82 -17.68
CA PHE A 61 31.38 29.69 -17.73
C PHE A 61 32.58 29.03 -18.42
N SER A 62 32.76 27.71 -18.30
CA SER A 62 33.90 27.00 -18.88
C SER A 62 33.67 26.57 -20.33
N SER A 63 32.43 26.52 -20.81
CA SER A 63 32.09 26.29 -22.23
C SER A 63 32.08 27.59 -23.05
N GLY A 64 32.25 28.76 -22.43
CA GLY A 64 32.21 30.09 -23.05
C GLY A 64 33.57 30.67 -23.43
N LYS A 65 34.50 29.86 -23.96
CA LYS A 65 35.71 30.35 -24.64
C LYS A 65 35.89 29.60 -25.95
N ASN A 66 35.30 30.15 -27.00
CA ASN A 66 35.76 30.26 -28.38
C ASN A 66 34.54 30.39 -29.29
N GLU A 67 34.07 31.61 -29.48
CA GLU A 67 33.72 32.17 -30.79
C GLU A 67 33.19 33.59 -30.56
N ALA A 68 34.01 34.55 -30.98
CA ALA A 68 33.56 35.90 -31.22
C ALA A 68 32.61 35.84 -32.41
N ASP A 69 31.33 36.12 -32.18
CA ASP A 69 30.45 36.55 -33.26
C ASP A 69 29.82 37.87 -32.83
N ASP A 70 30.26 38.91 -33.54
CA ASP A 70 29.67 40.23 -33.54
C ASP A 70 28.18 40.12 -33.92
N ASN A 71 27.40 41.10 -33.46
CA ASN A 71 25.99 41.36 -33.79
C ASN A 71 24.94 40.76 -32.85
N ASN A 72 24.84 41.30 -31.62
CA ASN A 72 23.52 41.67 -31.10
C ASN A 72 23.60 42.82 -30.08
N ALA A 73 24.19 43.95 -30.47
CA ALA A 73 24.02 45.19 -29.74
C ALA A 73 22.68 45.84 -30.15
N LEU A 74 21.56 45.27 -29.72
CA LEU A 74 20.26 45.96 -29.73
C LEU A 74 20.18 46.94 -28.54
N PHE A 75 21.15 47.84 -28.47
CA PHE A 75 21.01 49.07 -27.70
C PHE A 75 20.38 50.11 -28.63
N THR A 76 19.10 50.42 -28.43
CA THR A 76 18.52 51.79 -28.50
C THR A 76 17.00 51.75 -28.50
N ASN A 77 16.41 52.10 -27.35
CA ASN A 77 15.41 53.16 -27.32
C ASN A 77 15.79 54.08 -26.16
N SER A 78 16.03 55.35 -26.47
CA SER A 78 16.75 56.35 -25.65
C SER A 78 16.02 56.81 -24.37
N SER A 79 15.02 56.07 -23.89
CA SER A 79 14.18 56.50 -22.77
C SER A 79 13.66 55.36 -21.87
N SER A 80 14.10 54.11 -22.03
CA SER A 80 13.59 52.99 -21.23
C SER A 80 14.71 52.19 -20.57
N HIS A 81 14.49 51.86 -19.29
CA HIS A 81 15.38 51.10 -18.42
C HIS A 81 15.94 49.84 -19.11
N ILE A 82 17.27 49.66 -19.06
CA ILE A 82 17.95 48.50 -19.64
C ILE A 82 17.80 47.35 -18.64
N ASN A 83 16.93 46.39 -18.95
CA ASN A 83 16.77 45.17 -18.15
C ASN A 83 17.75 44.11 -18.63
N LEU A 84 18.92 44.04 -17.98
CA LEU A 84 19.93 42.99 -18.20
C LEU A 84 19.41 41.58 -17.86
N PHE A 85 18.28 41.48 -17.18
CA PHE A 85 17.66 40.23 -16.72
C PHE A 85 16.32 39.95 -17.39
N ALA A 86 15.98 40.60 -18.51
CA ALA A 86 14.69 40.43 -19.17
C ALA A 86 14.39 38.95 -19.49
N ASP A 87 15.37 38.24 -20.07
CA ASP A 87 15.23 36.83 -20.42
C ASP A 87 15.03 35.93 -19.19
N LEU A 88 15.76 36.20 -18.10
CA LEU A 88 15.61 35.49 -16.83
C LEU A 88 14.26 35.81 -16.17
N GLU A 89 13.82 37.06 -16.20
CA GLU A 89 12.54 37.49 -15.65
C GLU A 89 11.37 36.86 -16.41
N GLU A 90 11.47 36.70 -17.73
CA GLU A 90 10.48 35.98 -18.52
C GLU A 90 10.44 34.48 -18.20
N GLU A 91 11.58 33.83 -17.98
CA GLU A 91 11.63 32.44 -17.53
C GLU A 91 11.05 32.27 -16.12
N TYR A 92 11.34 33.19 -15.20
CA TYR A 92 10.74 33.20 -13.87
C TYR A 92 9.23 33.42 -13.96
N ARG A 93 8.73 34.36 -14.77
CA ARG A 93 7.29 34.61 -14.97
C ARG A 93 6.57 33.40 -15.57
N LYS A 94 7.21 32.61 -16.43
CA LYS A 94 6.65 31.35 -16.97
C LYS A 94 6.51 30.26 -15.90
N ASN A 95 7.41 30.22 -14.92
CA ASN A 95 7.39 29.26 -13.80
C ASN A 95 6.65 29.78 -12.55
N LEU A 96 6.37 31.08 -12.47
CA LEU A 96 5.71 31.71 -11.34
C LEU A 96 4.20 31.45 -11.41
N GLY A 97 3.76 30.37 -10.74
CA GLY A 97 2.34 30.01 -10.61
C GLY A 97 1.96 28.68 -11.23
N VAL A 98 2.85 28.04 -12.00
CA VAL A 98 2.67 26.66 -12.45
C VAL A 98 3.51 25.77 -11.54
N GLY A 99 2.95 25.41 -10.38
CA GLY A 99 3.53 24.37 -9.53
C GLY A 99 3.66 23.04 -10.28
N ASN A 100 4.52 22.15 -9.80
CA ASN A 100 4.61 20.81 -10.38
C ASN A 100 3.25 20.11 -10.22
N ARG A 101 2.49 20.04 -11.32
CA ARG A 101 1.10 19.56 -11.33
C ARG A 101 1.01 18.10 -10.86
N ASP A 102 2.05 17.33 -11.12
CA ASP A 102 2.13 15.93 -10.69
C ASP A 102 2.34 15.83 -9.18
N TYR A 103 3.11 16.74 -8.60
CA TYR A 103 3.35 16.80 -7.15
C TYR A 103 2.08 17.17 -6.37
N GLU A 104 1.29 18.11 -6.88
CA GLU A 104 0.00 18.47 -6.25
C GLU A 104 -1.01 17.31 -6.31
N LEU A 105 -1.05 16.58 -7.43
CA LEU A 105 -1.88 15.40 -7.58
C LEU A 105 -1.43 14.25 -6.66
N GLU A 106 -0.12 14.02 -6.54
CA GLU A 106 0.44 13.02 -5.63
C GLU A 106 0.10 13.34 -4.18
N LYS A 107 0.32 14.59 -3.75
CA LYS A 107 -0.01 15.06 -2.40
C LYS A 107 -1.51 14.95 -2.09
N LYS A 108 -2.36 15.21 -3.09
CA LYS A 108 -3.81 15.02 -2.95
C LYS A 108 -4.18 13.55 -2.77
N LYS A 109 -3.58 12.64 -3.55
CA LYS A 109 -3.79 11.19 -3.41
C LYS A 109 -3.32 10.68 -2.05
N GLU A 110 -2.14 11.10 -1.60
CA GLU A 110 -1.61 10.72 -0.28
C GLU A 110 -2.56 11.17 0.85
N LYS A 111 -3.12 12.38 0.74
CA LYS A 111 -4.12 12.87 1.68
C LYS A 111 -5.40 12.05 1.65
N GLU A 112 -5.93 11.74 0.46
CA GLU A 112 -7.13 10.90 0.29
C GLU A 112 -6.90 9.49 0.84
N GLU A 113 -5.72 8.90 0.62
CA GLU A 113 -5.34 7.59 1.16
C GLU A 113 -5.23 7.63 2.69
N TYR A 114 -4.64 8.67 3.26
CA TYR A 114 -4.57 8.87 4.69
C TYR A 114 -5.97 9.04 5.30
N GLU A 115 -6.79 9.93 4.74
CA GLU A 115 -8.16 10.16 5.19
C GLU A 115 -9.01 8.89 5.06
N LYS A 116 -8.81 8.09 4.00
CA LYS A 116 -9.43 6.77 3.83
C LYS A 116 -8.93 5.77 4.86
N LYS A 117 -7.63 5.74 5.14
CA LYS A 117 -7.01 4.84 6.14
C LYS A 117 -7.46 5.15 7.57
N VAL A 118 -7.64 6.43 7.88
CA VAL A 118 -8.15 6.91 9.17
C VAL A 118 -9.69 6.82 9.24
N GLY A 119 -10.36 6.62 8.12
CA GLY A 119 -11.82 6.49 8.03
C GLY A 119 -12.56 7.84 8.01
N ILE A 120 -11.85 8.94 7.77
CA ILE A 120 -12.41 10.29 7.59
C ILE A 120 -13.07 10.40 6.21
N LEU A 121 -12.45 9.81 5.18
CA LEU A 121 -12.94 9.82 3.80
C LEU A 121 -13.42 8.41 3.42
N GLN A 122 -14.74 8.21 3.41
CA GLN A 122 -15.36 6.96 2.99
C GLN A 122 -16.18 7.19 1.71
N TYR A 123 -15.76 6.60 0.60
CA TYR A 123 -16.54 6.68 -0.64
C TYR A 123 -17.76 5.77 -0.56
N LEU A 124 -18.93 6.29 -0.95
CA LEU A 124 -20.16 5.53 -1.08
C LEU A 124 -19.98 4.45 -2.16
N GLY A 125 -20.33 3.19 -1.86
CA GLY A 125 -20.14 2.06 -2.78
C GLY A 125 -18.75 1.41 -2.73
N GLN A 126 -17.86 1.86 -1.86
CA GLN A 126 -16.58 1.18 -1.60
C GLN A 126 -16.86 -0.17 -0.92
N GLY A 127 -16.68 -1.27 -1.68
CA GLY A 127 -17.07 -2.62 -1.27
C GLY A 127 -18.38 -3.13 -1.90
N SER A 128 -19.03 -2.36 -2.77
CA SER A 128 -20.15 -2.84 -3.59
C SER A 128 -19.66 -3.91 -4.57
N SER A 129 -20.51 -4.91 -4.83
CA SER A 129 -20.26 -5.98 -5.81
C SER A 129 -19.97 -5.45 -7.22
N GLU A 130 -20.53 -4.28 -7.56
CA GLU A 130 -20.29 -3.61 -8.85
C GLU A 130 -18.85 -3.09 -8.98
N LEU A 131 -18.28 -2.56 -7.89
CA LEU A 131 -16.92 -2.01 -7.87
C LEU A 131 -15.87 -3.13 -7.72
N MET A 132 -16.13 -4.11 -6.86
CA MET A 132 -15.23 -5.24 -6.66
C MET A 132 -15.36 -6.31 -7.77
N LYS A 133 -16.36 -6.18 -8.66
CA LYS A 133 -16.74 -7.18 -9.68
C LYS A 133 -16.93 -8.59 -9.13
N GLU A 134 -17.13 -8.70 -7.81
CA GLU A 134 -17.37 -9.96 -7.14
C GLU A 134 -18.86 -10.18 -7.04
N LYS A 135 -19.35 -11.22 -7.72
CA LYS A 135 -20.73 -11.65 -7.53
C LYS A 135 -20.91 -12.20 -6.11
N PRO A 136 -21.88 -11.69 -5.35
CA PRO A 136 -22.18 -12.19 -4.03
C PRO A 136 -22.66 -13.64 -4.10
N TRP A 137 -22.52 -14.37 -2.99
CA TRP A 137 -22.81 -15.81 -2.93
C TRP A 137 -24.25 -16.16 -3.37
N TYR A 138 -25.21 -15.26 -3.18
CA TYR A 138 -26.61 -15.45 -3.57
C TYR A 138 -26.88 -15.30 -5.08
N GLU A 139 -25.97 -14.65 -5.82
CA GLU A 139 -26.06 -14.55 -7.29
C GLU A 139 -25.34 -15.73 -7.98
N LYS A 140 -24.44 -16.41 -7.26
CA LYS A 140 -23.75 -17.60 -7.75
C LYS A 140 -24.66 -18.82 -7.63
N VAL A 141 -25.20 -19.28 -8.76
CA VAL A 141 -25.90 -20.58 -8.81
C VAL A 141 -24.93 -21.70 -8.42
N PRO A 142 -25.25 -22.56 -7.43
CA PRO A 142 -24.40 -23.69 -7.08
C PRO A 142 -24.21 -24.60 -8.29
N THR A 143 -22.97 -24.84 -8.70
CA THR A 143 -22.68 -25.83 -9.74
C THR A 143 -23.00 -27.21 -9.18
N ARG A 144 -24.03 -27.85 -9.73
CA ARG A 144 -24.36 -29.25 -9.43
C ARG A 144 -23.14 -30.07 -9.86
N LYS A 145 -22.40 -30.60 -8.88
CA LYS A 145 -21.33 -31.58 -9.16
C LYS A 145 -22.00 -32.80 -9.78
N GLU A 146 -21.81 -33.00 -11.08
CA GLU A 146 -22.15 -34.24 -11.77
C GLU A 146 -21.16 -35.33 -11.35
N SER A 147 -21.32 -35.81 -10.12
CA SER A 147 -20.61 -36.97 -9.61
C SER A 147 -21.55 -37.70 -8.65
N GLU A 148 -21.93 -38.91 -9.06
CA GLU A 148 -22.66 -39.93 -8.28
C GLU A 148 -24.20 -39.88 -8.27
N PHE A 149 -24.84 -39.65 -9.42
CA PHE A 149 -26.16 -40.27 -9.63
C PHE A 149 -25.98 -41.74 -10.01
N LYS A 150 -25.99 -42.60 -8.98
CA LYS A 150 -26.23 -44.04 -9.11
C LYS A 150 -27.46 -44.26 -9.98
N LYS A 151 -27.29 -44.99 -11.09
CA LYS A 151 -28.39 -45.61 -11.85
C LYS A 151 -29.24 -46.44 -10.88
N LEU A 152 -30.40 -45.91 -10.51
CA LEU A 152 -31.54 -46.73 -10.12
C LEU A 152 -32.47 -46.71 -11.31
N GLU A 153 -32.37 -47.76 -12.14
CA GLU A 153 -33.29 -48.00 -13.24
C GLU A 153 -34.67 -48.31 -12.68
N ILE A 154 -35.61 -47.39 -12.91
CA ILE A 154 -37.05 -47.64 -12.77
C ILE A 154 -37.61 -47.65 -14.20
N PRO A 155 -38.10 -48.78 -14.73
CA PRO A 155 -38.58 -48.84 -16.10
C PRO A 155 -40.08 -48.54 -16.14
N THR A 156 -40.49 -47.36 -16.60
CA THR A 156 -41.83 -47.19 -17.16
C THR A 156 -41.87 -46.16 -18.31
N ARG A 157 -42.21 -46.73 -19.48
CA ARG A 157 -43.10 -46.22 -20.54
C ARG A 157 -42.70 -44.97 -21.34
N LYS A 158 -42.40 -45.25 -22.61
CA LYS A 158 -42.36 -44.38 -23.80
C LYS A 158 -43.41 -43.26 -23.77
N GLU A 159 -43.04 -42.04 -24.15
CA GLU A 159 -43.70 -41.18 -25.16
C GLU A 159 -42.69 -40.16 -25.73
N ASN A 160 -43.07 -39.59 -26.87
CA ASN A 160 -42.25 -38.99 -27.92
C ASN A 160 -41.82 -37.54 -27.63
N GLY A 161 -40.77 -37.07 -28.33
CA GLY A 161 -40.71 -35.65 -28.69
C GLY A 161 -39.32 -35.02 -28.78
N PHE A 162 -38.98 -34.67 -30.02
CA PHE A 162 -38.36 -33.40 -30.42
C PHE A 162 -36.84 -33.26 -30.48
N THR A 163 -36.44 -32.61 -31.58
CA THR A 163 -35.13 -32.48 -32.20
C THR A 163 -34.36 -31.26 -31.70
N ASN A 164 -33.03 -31.24 -31.92
CA ASN A 164 -32.19 -30.15 -32.47
C ASN A 164 -30.75 -30.37 -31.98
N SER A 165 -29.81 -30.80 -32.83
CA SER A 165 -29.06 -30.02 -33.83
C SER A 165 -28.30 -28.82 -33.24
N LEU A 166 -27.00 -29.01 -32.95
CA LEU A 166 -25.87 -28.18 -33.41
C LEU A 166 -24.60 -28.48 -32.58
N GLU A 167 -23.71 -29.29 -33.14
CA GLU A 167 -22.35 -29.57 -32.69
C GLU A 167 -21.63 -30.01 -34.00
N ILE A 168 -20.51 -29.48 -34.48
CA ILE A 168 -19.29 -28.98 -33.87
C ILE A 168 -18.58 -28.09 -34.91
N SER A 169 -18.23 -26.85 -34.53
CA SER A 169 -17.21 -26.02 -35.19
C SER A 169 -16.25 -25.40 -34.16
N SER A 170 -16.12 -26.03 -32.98
CA SER A 170 -15.47 -25.45 -31.79
C SER A 170 -14.18 -26.15 -31.36
N ASN A 171 -13.59 -27.03 -32.17
CA ASN A 171 -12.41 -27.82 -31.76
C ASN A 171 -11.07 -27.09 -31.94
N GLU A 172 -10.99 -26.09 -32.80
CA GLU A 172 -9.72 -25.42 -33.12
C GLU A 172 -9.45 -24.21 -32.19
N GLU A 173 -10.48 -23.56 -31.67
CA GLU A 173 -10.35 -22.49 -30.66
C GLU A 173 -10.13 -23.03 -29.24
N LYS A 174 -10.59 -24.26 -28.95
CA LYS A 174 -10.39 -24.88 -27.62
C LYS A 174 -8.93 -25.26 -27.36
N SER A 175 -8.15 -25.60 -28.38
CA SER A 175 -6.75 -26.00 -28.21
C SER A 175 -5.84 -24.81 -27.87
N SER A 176 -6.08 -23.65 -28.48
CA SER A 176 -5.36 -22.41 -28.18
C SER A 176 -5.73 -21.83 -26.81
N GLU A 177 -7.00 -21.93 -26.42
CA GLU A 177 -7.47 -21.48 -25.10
C GLU A 177 -6.89 -22.32 -23.95
N LEU A 178 -6.80 -23.65 -24.13
CA LEU A 178 -6.16 -24.55 -23.16
C LEU A 178 -4.67 -24.24 -22.99
N GLU A 179 -3.97 -23.92 -24.08
CA GLU A 179 -2.57 -23.49 -24.00
C GLU A 179 -2.42 -22.16 -23.25
N GLU A 180 -3.29 -21.19 -23.51
CA GLU A 180 -3.28 -19.92 -22.78
C GLU A 180 -3.55 -20.11 -21.29
N ILE A 181 -4.49 -20.98 -20.93
CA ILE A 181 -4.79 -21.32 -19.55
C ILE A 181 -3.54 -21.92 -18.88
N SER A 182 -2.85 -22.85 -19.54
CA SER A 182 -1.62 -23.45 -19.00
C SER A 182 -0.49 -22.42 -18.79
N LYS A 183 -0.36 -21.44 -19.70
CA LYS A 183 0.61 -20.34 -19.60
C LYS A 183 0.24 -19.39 -18.45
N LYS A 184 -1.05 -19.08 -18.29
CA LYS A 184 -1.58 -18.28 -17.17
C LYS A 184 -1.34 -18.98 -15.83
N GLU A 185 -1.58 -20.28 -15.74
CA GLU A 185 -1.30 -21.09 -14.54
C GLU A 185 0.20 -21.12 -14.20
N LYS A 186 1.07 -21.27 -15.22
CA LYS A 186 2.53 -21.22 -15.03
C LYS A 186 2.99 -19.85 -14.54
N LEU A 187 2.42 -18.77 -15.07
CA LEU A 187 2.72 -17.41 -14.65
C LEU A 187 2.24 -17.15 -13.21
N GLU A 188 1.07 -17.68 -12.85
CA GLU A 188 0.52 -17.54 -11.50
C GLU A 188 1.38 -18.28 -10.46
N LYS A 189 1.92 -19.46 -10.81
CA LYS A 189 2.91 -20.16 -9.97
C LYS A 189 4.16 -19.32 -9.73
N LEU A 190 4.68 -18.63 -10.75
CA LEU A 190 5.85 -17.74 -10.60
C LEU A 190 5.54 -16.51 -9.74
N ARG A 191 4.31 -15.98 -9.82
CA ARG A 191 3.86 -14.88 -8.95
C ARG A 191 3.75 -15.32 -7.50
N GLN A 192 3.19 -16.50 -7.25
CA GLN A 192 3.12 -17.10 -5.92
C GLN A 192 4.52 -17.32 -5.34
N GLU A 193 5.44 -17.86 -6.14
CA GLU A 193 6.83 -18.04 -5.70
C GLU A 193 7.50 -16.70 -5.34
N ARG A 194 7.25 -15.64 -6.13
CA ARG A 194 7.75 -14.28 -5.84
C ARG A 194 7.17 -13.74 -4.53
N LEU A 195 5.87 -13.88 -4.33
CA LEU A 195 5.19 -13.45 -3.10
C LEU A 195 5.69 -14.22 -1.88
N ASP A 196 5.93 -15.52 -2.01
CA ASP A 196 6.51 -16.34 -0.94
C ASP A 196 7.94 -15.91 -0.60
N ARG A 197 8.73 -15.54 -1.60
CA ARG A 197 10.09 -15.02 -1.41
C ARG A 197 10.07 -13.67 -0.69
N GLU A 198 9.25 -12.75 -1.17
CA GLU A 198 9.07 -11.43 -0.54
C GLU A 198 8.53 -11.58 0.89
N ALA A 199 7.57 -12.47 1.13
CA ALA A 199 7.04 -12.74 2.46
C ALA A 199 8.11 -13.31 3.40
N LYS A 200 8.98 -14.21 2.92
CA LYS A 200 10.11 -14.74 3.69
C LYS A 200 11.12 -13.64 4.04
N GLU A 201 11.46 -12.79 3.08
CA GLU A 201 12.36 -11.64 3.30
C GLU A 201 11.75 -10.62 4.26
N ARG A 202 10.47 -10.30 4.09
CA ARG A 202 9.72 -9.42 4.97
C ARG A 202 9.63 -9.99 6.39
N LYS A 203 9.43 -11.30 6.55
CA LYS A 203 9.51 -11.98 7.86
C LYS A 203 10.91 -11.90 8.49
N ARG A 204 11.97 -12.07 7.69
CA ARG A 204 13.35 -11.89 8.18
C ARG A 204 13.59 -10.45 8.63
N PHE A 205 13.14 -9.49 7.83
CA PHE A 205 13.23 -8.06 8.13
C PHE A 205 12.45 -7.71 9.39
N THR A 206 11.21 -8.18 9.55
CA THR A 206 10.41 -7.95 10.75
C THR A 206 11.05 -8.57 11.98
N ASN A 207 11.64 -9.77 11.88
CA ASN A 207 12.33 -10.41 13.00
C ASN A 207 13.59 -9.64 13.42
N LEU A 208 14.31 -9.03 12.47
CA LEU A 208 15.50 -8.20 12.73
C LEU A 208 15.14 -6.81 13.27
N THR A 209 14.05 -6.22 12.79
CA THR A 209 13.63 -4.85 13.16
C THR A 209 12.70 -4.79 14.37
N SER A 210 11.96 -5.87 14.65
CA SER A 210 10.98 -5.97 15.74
C SER A 210 11.03 -7.36 16.39
N PRO A 211 12.00 -7.63 17.29
CA PRO A 211 12.12 -8.91 17.97
C PRO A 211 11.00 -9.21 18.99
N GLU A 212 10.07 -8.28 19.27
CA GLU A 212 9.09 -8.41 20.36
C GLU A 212 7.72 -9.04 19.98
N SER A 213 7.44 -9.38 18.71
CA SER A 213 6.10 -9.82 18.30
C SER A 213 5.82 -11.32 18.38
N ASN A 214 6.83 -12.17 18.64
CA ASN A 214 6.63 -13.61 18.84
C ASN A 214 6.24 -13.96 20.29
N LYS A 215 5.14 -13.39 20.77
CA LYS A 215 4.36 -14.04 21.84
C LYS A 215 3.24 -14.78 21.16
N GLU A 216 3.46 -16.06 20.88
CA GLU A 216 2.40 -16.98 20.51
C GLU A 216 1.25 -16.82 21.51
N VAL A 217 0.10 -16.40 21.01
CA VAL A 217 -1.15 -16.44 21.77
C VAL A 217 -1.49 -17.91 21.90
N MET A 218 -0.96 -18.55 22.95
CA MET A 218 -1.39 -19.88 23.36
C MET A 218 -2.90 -19.83 23.51
N ARG A 219 -3.61 -20.55 22.63
CA ARG A 219 -5.05 -20.75 22.78
C ARG A 219 -5.23 -21.47 24.12
N ASN A 220 -5.78 -20.76 25.10
CA ASN A 220 -6.00 -21.27 26.44
C ASN A 220 -6.85 -22.54 26.36
N VAL A 221 -6.20 -23.71 26.39
CA VAL A 221 -6.89 -24.98 26.54
C VAL A 221 -7.54 -24.95 27.92
N ALA A 222 -8.86 -25.13 27.97
CA ALA A 222 -9.60 -25.13 29.22
C ALA A 222 -9.02 -26.21 30.15
N LYS A 223 -8.54 -25.80 31.32
CA LYS A 223 -7.85 -26.68 32.28
C LYS A 223 -8.76 -27.74 32.90
N TYR A 224 -10.08 -27.58 32.78
CA TYR A 224 -11.07 -28.41 33.44
C TYR A 224 -12.17 -28.85 32.46
N ASN A 225 -12.67 -30.07 32.65
CA ASN A 225 -13.80 -30.60 31.88
C ASN A 225 -15.05 -29.76 32.19
N SER A 226 -15.71 -29.24 31.15
CA SER A 226 -16.87 -28.33 31.26
C SER A 226 -18.05 -28.85 32.09
N GLN A 227 -18.15 -30.17 32.33
CA GLN A 227 -19.16 -30.78 33.21
C GLN A 227 -18.88 -30.53 34.69
N PHE A 228 -17.60 -30.38 35.09
CA PHE A 228 -17.19 -30.11 36.46
C PHE A 228 -16.53 -28.72 36.53
N ASN A 229 -17.18 -27.81 37.25
CA ASN A 229 -16.79 -26.40 37.40
C ASN A 229 -16.85 -25.58 36.09
N PRO A 230 -18.06 -25.36 35.54
CA PRO A 230 -18.28 -24.68 34.26
C PRO A 230 -17.85 -23.20 34.26
N ALA A 231 -17.84 -22.57 35.43
CA ALA A 231 -17.42 -21.17 35.57
C ALA A 231 -15.94 -20.99 35.24
N LEU A 232 -15.07 -21.91 35.69
CA LEU A 232 -13.63 -21.85 35.40
C LEU A 232 -13.29 -22.27 33.97
N ALA A 233 -14.05 -23.20 33.39
CA ALA A 233 -13.85 -23.64 32.01
C ALA A 233 -14.14 -22.52 30.98
N ARG A 234 -15.04 -21.58 31.29
CA ARG A 234 -15.47 -20.49 30.40
C ARG A 234 -14.70 -19.18 30.57
N GLN A 235 -13.85 -19.04 31.59
CA GLN A 235 -13.15 -17.79 31.91
C GLN A 235 -12.22 -17.26 30.82
N ASN A 236 -11.78 -18.12 29.91
CA ASN A 236 -10.80 -17.77 28.89
C ASN A 236 -11.39 -17.67 27.47
N GLN A 237 -12.72 -17.79 27.32
CA GLN A 237 -13.37 -17.55 26.03
C GLN A 237 -13.75 -16.06 25.94
N THR A 238 -13.09 -15.34 25.05
CA THR A 238 -13.47 -13.96 24.70
C THR A 238 -14.84 -14.00 24.01
N ARG A 239 -15.74 -13.11 24.48
CA ARG A 239 -17.14 -13.01 24.09
C ARG A 239 -17.34 -12.59 22.63
#